data_AF-R8YUS0-F1
#
_entry.id   AF-R8YUS0-F1
#
_cell.length_a   1.000
_cell.length_b   1.000
_cell.length_c   1.000
_cell.angle_alpha   90.00
_cell.angle_beta   90.00
_cell.angle_gamma   90.00
#
_symmetry.space_group_name_H-M   'P 1'
#
loop_
_entity.id
_entity.type
_entity.pdbx_description
1 polymer ?
#
loop_
_entity_poly.entity_id
_entity_poly.type
_entity_poly.pdbx_seq_one_letter_code
_entity_poly.pdbx_strand_id
1 'polypeptide(L)'
;MNKNVVAYSISVSVILLVILIWSVLGILFKYWGDVTAIKDSLSTISGIFGGLATLGAAITAAYLYTDWREQLTSTVQQEQAKSIQLTVNKILITLDDFATFILMHSGMGHEPDYLKEASEKANAIVKDYPELAFNLKLNLVSYEETFLNGKAILTDEEMQKITWWYYYSITSLLSRILKKEHLNQPDNFQNYINALKKDREIFQNLRKKLNDEMIPKINIRP
;
A
#
# COMPACT_ATOMS: atom_id res chain seq x y z
N MET A 1 -17.38 2.69 10.72
CA MET A 1 -17.89 3.20 12.01
C MET A 1 -18.12 2.03 12.93
N ASN A 2 -17.27 1.87 13.94
CA ASN A 2 -17.33 0.73 14.85
C ASN A 2 -18.67 0.78 15.64
N LYS A 3 -19.53 -0.23 15.46
CA LYS A 3 -20.88 -0.27 16.07
C LYS A 3 -20.81 -0.09 17.60
N ASN A 4 -19.70 -0.51 18.20
CA ASN A 4 -19.45 -0.44 19.63
C ASN A 4 -19.24 1.01 20.13
N VAL A 5 -18.62 1.89 19.34
CA VAL A 5 -18.38 3.29 19.73
C VAL A 5 -19.68 4.10 19.70
N VAL A 6 -20.53 3.84 18.69
CA VAL A 6 -21.85 4.45 18.59
C VAL A 6 -22.75 3.97 19.73
N ALA A 7 -22.75 2.66 20.00
CA ALA A 7 -23.50 2.08 21.11
C ALA A 7 -23.03 2.60 22.47
N TYR A 8 -21.72 2.79 22.66
CA TYR A 8 -21.14 3.36 23.88
C TYR A 8 -21.54 4.82 24.07
N SER A 9 -21.43 5.64 23.01
CA SER A 9 -21.82 7.06 23.05
C SER A 9 -23.31 7.25 23.34
N ILE A 10 -24.16 6.44 22.71
CA ILE A 10 -25.61 6.42 22.99
C ILE A 10 -25.87 5.99 24.44
N SER A 11 -25.20 4.95 24.92
CA SER A 11 -25.39 4.44 26.29
C SER A 11 -24.98 5.47 27.36
N VAL A 12 -23.82 6.12 27.19
CA VAL A 12 -23.35 7.18 28.10
C VAL A 12 -24.30 8.37 28.09
N SER A 13 -24.79 8.77 26.91
CA SER A 13 -25.74 9.87 26.76
C SER A 13 -27.07 9.56 27.46
N VAL A 14 -27.60 8.36 27.30
CA VAL A 14 -28.85 7.91 27.95
C VAL A 14 -28.69 7.87 29.48
N ILE A 15 -27.57 7.35 30.00
CA ILE A 15 -27.31 7.29 31.44
C ILE A 15 -27.23 8.70 32.04
N LEU A 16 -26.50 9.62 31.41
CA LEU A 16 -26.41 11.02 31.86
C LEU A 16 -27.77 11.70 31.87
N LEU A 17 -28.60 11.44 30.85
CA LEU A 17 -29.95 12.00 30.74
C LEU A 17 -30.88 11.50 31.86
N VAL A 18 -30.82 10.21 32.19
CA VAL A 18 -31.60 9.63 33.30
C VAL A 18 -31.18 10.22 34.65
N ILE A 19 -29.88 10.37 34.91
CA ILE A 19 -29.37 10.99 36.14
C ILE A 19 -29.78 12.47 36.23
N LEU A 20 -29.74 13.19 35.11
CA LEU A 20 -30.17 14.59 35.05
C LEU A 20 -31.66 14.73 35.38
N ILE A 21 -32.52 13.91 34.77
CA ILE A 21 -33.97 13.92 35.03
C ILE A 21 -34.25 13.64 36.52
N TRP A 22 -33.59 12.62 37.09
CA TRP A 22 -33.70 12.29 38.51
C TRP A 22 -33.25 13.44 39.42
N SER A 23 -32.16 14.12 39.06
CA SER A 23 -31.61 15.24 39.83
C SER A 23 -32.55 16.45 39.81
N VAL A 24 -33.13 16.77 38.65
CA VAL A 24 -34.11 17.87 38.49
C VAL A 24 -35.39 17.58 39.28
N LEU A 25 -35.93 16.36 39.18
CA LEU A 25 -37.12 15.95 39.94
C LEU A 25 -36.87 16.00 41.46
N GLY A 26 -35.70 15.53 41.92
CA GLY A 26 -35.34 15.58 43.34
C GLY A 26 -35.26 17.00 43.92
N ILE A 27 -34.74 17.96 43.15
CA ILE A 27 -34.72 19.38 43.55
C ILE A 27 -36.14 19.95 43.61
N LEU A 28 -36.95 19.68 42.59
CA LEU A 28 -38.33 20.18 42.52
C LEU A 28 -39.19 19.65 43.68
N PHE A 29 -39.03 18.37 44.05
CA PHE A 29 -39.75 17.79 45.19
C PHE A 29 -39.27 18.31 46.54
N LYS A 30 -37.97 18.58 46.71
CA LYS A 30 -37.39 18.99 48.01
C LYS A 30 -37.57 20.48 48.33
N TYR A 31 -37.53 21.34 47.30
CA TYR A 31 -37.62 22.80 47.45
C TYR A 31 -38.94 23.37 46.93
N TRP A 32 -39.99 22.54 46.86
CA TRP A 32 -41.30 22.94 46.37
C TRP A 32 -41.87 24.11 47.19
N GLY A 33 -41.90 25.30 46.58
CA GLY A 33 -42.37 26.54 47.22
C GLY A 33 -41.31 27.64 47.39
N ASP A 34 -40.01 27.32 47.31
CA ASP A 34 -38.92 28.31 47.31
C ASP A 34 -38.31 28.44 45.91
N VAL A 35 -38.85 29.41 45.15
CA VAL A 35 -38.48 29.66 43.76
C VAL A 35 -36.99 30.03 43.61
N THR A 36 -36.42 30.71 44.61
CA THR A 36 -35.01 31.14 44.62
C THR A 36 -34.07 29.95 44.77
N ALA A 37 -34.35 29.07 45.73
CA ALA A 37 -33.56 27.87 45.96
C ALA A 37 -33.61 26.89 44.78
N ILE A 38 -34.77 26.77 44.11
CA ILE A 38 -34.93 25.97 42.89
C ILE A 38 -34.05 26.53 41.76
N LYS A 39 -34.08 27.85 41.54
CA LYS A 39 -33.33 28.51 40.46
C LYS A 39 -31.81 28.34 40.61
N ASP A 40 -31.28 28.57 41.82
CA ASP A 40 -29.84 28.45 42.08
C ASP A 40 -29.35 27.00 41.98
N SER A 41 -30.17 26.05 42.43
CA SER A 41 -29.86 24.61 42.32
C SER A 41 -29.85 24.14 40.87
N LEU A 42 -30.84 24.54 40.05
CA LEU A 42 -30.89 24.25 38.61
C LEU A 42 -29.71 24.87 37.85
N SER A 43 -29.32 26.11 38.19
CA SER A 43 -28.17 26.78 37.58
C SER A 43 -26.85 26.08 37.91
N THR A 44 -26.72 25.54 39.13
CA THR A 44 -25.52 24.81 39.55
C THR A 44 -25.43 23.45 38.86
N ILE A 45 -26.55 22.71 38.80
CA ILE A 45 -26.63 21.42 38.11
C ILE A 45 -26.39 21.59 36.60
N SER A 46 -26.98 22.60 35.96
CA SER A 46 -26.75 22.84 34.53
C SER A 46 -25.28 23.11 34.22
N GLY A 47 -24.56 23.85 35.08
CA GLY A 47 -23.12 24.08 34.97
C GLY A 47 -22.30 22.79 35.10
N ILE A 48 -22.58 21.97 36.11
CA ILE A 48 -21.85 20.70 36.35
C ILE A 48 -22.10 19.71 35.20
N PHE A 49 -23.37 19.50 34.82
CA PHE A 49 -23.71 18.58 33.72
C PHE A 49 -23.26 19.10 32.36
N GLY A 50 -23.27 20.42 32.13
CA GLY A 50 -22.70 21.03 30.93
C GLY A 50 -21.18 20.79 30.83
N GLY A 51 -20.47 20.91 31.96
CA GLY A 51 -19.05 20.55 32.05
C GLY A 51 -18.79 19.07 31.77
N LEU A 52 -19.57 18.17 32.39
CA LEU A 52 -19.47 16.72 32.19
C LEU A 52 -19.81 16.30 30.75
N ALA A 53 -20.84 16.90 30.15
CA ALA A 53 -21.21 16.66 28.76
C ALA A 53 -20.09 17.08 27.79
N THR A 54 -19.45 18.22 28.06
CA THR A 54 -18.31 18.71 27.26
C THR A 54 -17.10 17.78 27.39
N LEU A 55 -16.80 17.30 28.61
CA LEU A 55 -15.74 16.34 28.84
C LEU A 55 -16.02 15.00 28.14
N GLY A 56 -17.25 14.48 28.24
CA GLY A 56 -17.68 13.25 27.57
C GLY A 56 -17.62 13.36 26.05
N ALA A 57 -18.02 14.51 25.49
CA ALA A 57 -17.86 14.82 24.07
C ALA A 57 -16.39 14.87 23.66
N ALA A 58 -15.52 15.49 24.44
CA ALA A 58 -14.08 15.55 24.17
C ALA A 58 -13.42 14.16 24.18
N ILE A 59 -13.77 13.30 25.15
CA ILE A 59 -13.29 11.91 25.21
C ILE A 59 -13.75 11.15 23.97
N THR A 60 -15.04 11.24 23.63
CA THR A 60 -15.60 10.56 22.45
C THR A 60 -14.95 11.06 21.15
N ALA A 61 -14.71 12.36 21.03
CA ALA A 61 -14.02 12.96 19.90
C ALA A 61 -12.56 12.47 19.79
N ALA A 62 -11.84 12.36 20.91
CA ALA A 62 -10.48 11.82 20.93
C ALA A 62 -10.43 10.34 20.49
N TYR A 63 -11.38 9.53 20.94
CA TYR A 63 -11.52 8.14 20.48
C TYR A 63 -11.82 8.06 18.98
N LEU A 64 -12.78 8.85 18.49
CA LEU A 64 -13.15 8.88 17.07
C LEU A 64 -11.99 9.36 16.19
N TYR A 65 -11.22 10.35 16.65
CA TYR A 65 -10.04 10.82 15.94
C TYR A 65 -8.96 9.73 15.82
N THR A 66 -8.74 8.97 16.90
CA THR A 66 -7.77 7.87 16.90
C THR A 66 -8.19 6.76 15.94
N ASP A 67 -9.46 6.31 16.00
CA ASP A 67 -10.00 5.29 15.09
C ASP A 67 -9.98 5.74 13.62
N TRP A 68 -10.36 6.99 13.35
CA TRP A 68 -10.28 7.55 12.01
C TRP A 68 -8.85 7.59 11.48
N ARG A 69 -7.88 8.02 12.31
CA ARG A 69 -6.47 8.09 11.94
C ARG A 69 -5.90 6.70 11.60
N GLU A 70 -6.23 5.69 12.41
CA GLU A 70 -5.81 4.31 12.17
C GLU A 70 -6.40 3.76 10.86
N GLN A 71 -7.71 3.95 10.63
CA GLN A 71 -8.37 3.54 9.39
C GLN A 71 -7.78 4.23 8.16
N LEU A 72 -7.53 5.54 8.25
CA LEU A 72 -6.92 6.30 7.17
C LEU A 72 -5.51 5.79 6.86
N THR A 73 -4.68 5.60 7.88
CA THR A 73 -3.31 5.10 7.73
C THR A 73 -3.30 3.73 7.06
N SER A 74 -4.18 2.81 7.51
CA SER A 74 -4.32 1.49 6.88
C SER A 74 -4.77 1.57 5.43
N THR A 75 -5.67 2.50 5.09
CA THR A 75 -6.16 2.67 3.73
C THR A 75 -5.05 3.18 2.81
N VAL A 76 -4.33 4.21 3.24
CA VAL A 76 -3.19 4.77 2.49
C VAL A 76 -2.09 3.71 2.30
N GLN A 77 -1.79 2.93 3.33
CA GLN A 77 -0.83 1.83 3.25
C GLN A 77 -1.24 0.79 2.18
N GLN A 78 -2.51 0.42 2.13
CA GLN A 78 -3.03 -0.53 1.14
C GLN A 78 -2.98 0.04 -0.29
N GLU A 79 -3.33 1.31 -0.47
CA GLU A 79 -3.26 1.97 -1.78
C GLU A 79 -1.83 2.05 -2.31
N GLN A 80 -0.87 2.41 -1.46
CA GLN A 80 0.53 2.47 -1.84
C GLN A 80 1.10 1.08 -2.14
N ALA A 81 0.79 0.08 -1.32
CA ALA A 81 1.16 -1.31 -1.58
C ALA A 81 0.61 -1.79 -2.94
N LYS A 82 -0.66 -1.49 -3.23
CA LYS A 82 -1.29 -1.82 -4.53
C LYS A 82 -0.60 -1.12 -5.69
N SER A 83 -0.22 0.14 -5.54
CA SER A 83 0.53 0.90 -6.56
C SER A 83 1.88 0.25 -6.88
N ILE A 84 2.62 -0.16 -5.84
CA ILE A 84 3.89 -0.89 -5.99
C ILE A 84 3.66 -2.21 -6.71
N GLN A 85 2.67 -3.00 -6.29
CA GLN A 85 2.34 -4.28 -6.94
C GLN A 85 1.99 -4.11 -8.42
N LEU A 86 1.20 -3.09 -8.76
CA LEU A 86 0.87 -2.77 -10.15
C LEU A 86 2.12 -2.40 -10.94
N THR A 87 3.06 -1.66 -10.35
CA THR A 87 4.32 -1.26 -10.99
C THR A 87 5.21 -2.47 -11.25
N VAL A 88 5.38 -3.36 -10.26
CA VAL A 88 6.13 -4.62 -10.41
C VAL A 88 5.51 -5.52 -11.48
N ASN A 89 4.18 -5.62 -11.51
CA ASN A 89 3.49 -6.40 -12.52
C ASN A 89 3.65 -5.82 -13.92
N LYS A 90 3.57 -4.48 -14.07
CA LYS A 90 3.84 -3.81 -15.35
C LYS A 90 5.25 -4.10 -15.83
N ILE A 91 6.25 -3.97 -14.95
CA ILE A 91 7.65 -4.31 -15.25
C ILE A 91 7.75 -5.75 -15.75
N LEU A 92 7.17 -6.72 -15.03
CA LEU A 92 7.22 -8.12 -15.42
C LEU A 92 6.57 -8.36 -16.79
N ILE A 93 5.37 -7.82 -17.03
CA ILE A 93 4.65 -7.99 -18.29
C ILE A 93 5.46 -7.40 -19.45
N THR A 94 5.97 -6.19 -19.28
CA THR A 94 6.80 -5.53 -20.28
C THR A 94 8.04 -6.37 -20.60
N LEU A 95 8.78 -6.81 -19.58
CA LEU A 95 9.99 -7.63 -19.78
C LEU A 95 9.66 -9.03 -20.35
N ASP A 96 8.56 -9.65 -19.93
CA ASP A 96 8.14 -10.95 -20.45
C ASP A 96 7.71 -10.88 -21.93
N ASP A 97 7.16 -9.77 -22.41
CA ASP A 97 6.88 -9.59 -23.84
C ASP A 97 8.18 -9.66 -24.66
N PHE A 98 9.22 -8.95 -24.24
CA PHE A 98 10.53 -8.99 -24.89
C PHE A 98 11.21 -10.35 -24.75
N ALA A 99 11.14 -10.98 -23.58
CA ALA A 99 11.69 -12.32 -23.37
C ALA A 99 10.98 -13.35 -24.26
N THR A 100 9.66 -13.27 -24.39
CA THR A 100 8.87 -14.15 -25.26
C THR A 100 9.25 -13.96 -26.72
N PHE A 101 9.40 -12.72 -27.17
CA PHE A 101 9.90 -12.40 -28.51
C PHE A 101 11.25 -13.08 -28.79
N ILE A 102 12.22 -12.96 -27.87
CA ILE A 102 13.55 -13.59 -27.99
C ILE A 102 13.44 -15.12 -28.04
N LEU A 103 12.60 -15.72 -27.19
CA LEU A 103 12.46 -17.18 -27.09
C LEU A 103 11.81 -17.78 -28.33
N MET A 104 10.72 -17.17 -28.82
CA MET A 104 9.95 -17.68 -29.97
C MET A 104 10.72 -17.58 -31.29
N HIS A 105 11.61 -16.60 -31.43
CA HIS A 105 12.29 -16.29 -32.69
C HIS A 105 13.81 -16.51 -32.62
N SER A 106 14.29 -17.24 -31.61
CA SER A 106 15.71 -17.55 -31.43
C SER A 106 16.36 -18.20 -32.67
N GLY A 107 15.58 -18.91 -33.49
CA GLY A 107 16.03 -19.50 -34.77
C GLY A 107 15.80 -18.65 -36.03
N MET A 108 15.14 -17.49 -35.92
CA MET A 108 14.80 -16.62 -37.06
C MET A 108 15.72 -15.38 -37.17
N GLY A 109 16.79 -15.33 -36.37
CA GLY A 109 17.61 -14.12 -36.21
C GLY A 109 18.41 -13.64 -37.44
N HIS A 110 18.19 -14.26 -38.58
CA HIS A 110 18.82 -13.98 -39.86
C HIS A 110 17.86 -13.25 -40.80
N GLU A 111 16.55 -13.29 -40.50
CA GLU A 111 15.52 -12.64 -41.30
C GLU A 111 15.58 -11.11 -41.13
N PRO A 112 15.58 -10.33 -42.23
CA PRO A 112 15.65 -8.87 -42.17
C PRO A 112 14.50 -8.25 -41.35
N ASP A 113 13.30 -8.80 -41.48
CA ASP A 113 12.10 -8.30 -40.79
C ASP A 113 12.21 -8.52 -39.27
N TYR A 114 12.74 -9.68 -38.85
CA TYR A 114 13.00 -9.96 -37.46
C TYR A 114 14.07 -9.05 -36.85
N LEU A 115 15.17 -8.78 -37.57
CA LEU A 115 16.21 -7.85 -37.10
C LEU A 115 15.68 -6.43 -36.97
N LYS A 116 14.78 -6.00 -37.86
CA LYS A 116 14.09 -4.72 -37.78
C LYS A 116 13.21 -4.66 -36.53
N GLU A 117 12.37 -5.66 -36.30
CA GLU A 117 11.50 -5.73 -35.11
C GLU A 117 12.31 -5.80 -33.81
N ALA A 118 13.39 -6.57 -33.78
CA ALA A 118 14.29 -6.64 -32.63
C ALA A 118 14.94 -5.28 -32.32
N SER A 119 15.29 -4.51 -33.35
CA SER A 119 15.82 -3.15 -33.20
C SER A 119 14.78 -2.18 -32.66
N GLU A 120 13.56 -2.21 -33.19
CA GLU A 120 12.44 -1.39 -32.70
C GLU A 120 12.12 -1.69 -31.24
N LYS A 121 12.03 -2.98 -30.88
CA LYS A 121 11.82 -3.45 -29.50
C LYS A 121 12.97 -3.03 -28.57
N ALA A 122 14.23 -3.13 -29.02
CA ALA A 122 15.39 -2.70 -28.24
C ALA A 122 15.39 -1.18 -27.98
N ASN A 123 14.97 -0.37 -28.95
CA ASN A 123 14.85 1.08 -28.77
C ASN A 123 13.69 1.44 -27.82
N ALA A 124 12.56 0.74 -27.92
CA ALA A 124 11.41 0.95 -27.05
C ALA A 124 11.74 0.63 -25.57
N ILE A 125 12.33 -0.53 -25.30
CA ILE A 125 12.64 -0.95 -23.92
C ILE A 125 13.65 0.00 -23.25
N VAL A 126 14.66 0.48 -24.00
CA VAL A 126 15.67 1.41 -23.47
C VAL A 126 15.05 2.76 -23.11
N LYS A 127 14.02 3.19 -23.84
CA LYS A 127 13.33 4.45 -23.59
C LYS A 127 12.35 4.35 -22.41
N ASP A 128 11.54 3.30 -22.37
CA ASP A 128 10.36 3.25 -21.49
C ASP A 128 10.64 2.58 -20.14
N TYR A 129 11.64 1.68 -20.07
CA TYR A 129 11.93 0.91 -18.87
C TYR A 129 12.55 1.71 -17.71
N PRO A 130 13.51 2.64 -17.92
CA PRO A 130 14.19 3.33 -16.82
C PRO A 130 13.24 4.08 -15.88
N GLU A 131 12.17 4.67 -16.44
CA GLU A 131 11.16 5.37 -15.66
C GLU A 131 10.39 4.41 -14.75
N LEU A 132 10.01 3.22 -15.25
CA LEU A 132 9.33 2.19 -14.46
C LEU A 132 10.21 1.70 -13.30
N ALA A 133 11.50 1.43 -13.58
CA ALA A 133 12.46 0.99 -12.57
C ALA A 133 12.68 2.06 -11.48
N PHE A 134 12.81 3.33 -11.88
CA PHE A 134 12.92 4.45 -10.95
C PHE A 134 11.67 4.61 -10.09
N ASN A 135 10.49 4.59 -10.70
CA ASN A 135 9.22 4.72 -9.99
C ASN A 135 9.01 3.58 -8.99
N LEU A 136 9.38 2.34 -9.34
CA LEU A 136 9.34 1.23 -8.40
C LEU A 136 10.23 1.50 -7.18
N LYS A 137 11.49 1.88 -7.41
CA LYS A 137 12.45 2.14 -6.33
C LYS A 137 11.96 3.26 -5.42
N LEU A 138 11.49 4.36 -5.99
CA LEU A 138 10.99 5.51 -5.23
C LEU A 138 9.77 5.13 -4.38
N ASN A 139 8.80 4.42 -4.98
CA ASN A 139 7.60 4.00 -4.26
C ASN A 139 7.93 3.01 -3.13
N LEU A 140 8.91 2.11 -3.33
CA LEU A 140 9.33 1.16 -2.31
C LEU A 140 9.99 1.87 -1.12
N VAL A 141 10.95 2.75 -1.39
CA VAL A 141 11.65 3.52 -0.34
C VAL A 141 10.65 4.38 0.43
N SER A 142 9.73 5.05 -0.27
CA SER A 142 8.67 5.82 0.37
C SER A 142 7.80 4.96 1.28
N TYR A 143 7.46 3.73 0.87
CA TYR A 143 6.66 2.81 1.67
C TYR A 143 7.43 2.34 2.92
N GLU A 144 8.71 2.00 2.76
CA GLU A 144 9.60 1.55 3.83
C GLU A 144 9.77 2.63 4.90
N GLU A 145 9.99 3.89 4.49
CA GLU A 145 10.09 5.03 5.40
C GLU A 145 8.76 5.32 6.11
N THR A 146 7.65 5.30 5.37
CA THR A 146 6.34 5.75 5.89
C THR A 146 5.69 4.70 6.80
N PHE A 147 5.80 3.42 6.47
CA PHE A 147 5.04 2.35 7.14
C PHE A 147 5.91 1.32 7.87
N LEU A 148 7.19 1.21 7.52
CA LEU A 148 8.11 0.21 8.10
C LEU A 148 9.23 0.82 8.94
N ASN A 149 9.19 2.13 9.21
CA ASN A 149 10.22 2.87 9.96
C ASN A 149 11.63 2.64 9.41
N GLY A 150 11.78 2.66 8.08
CA GLY A 150 13.06 2.47 7.40
C GLY A 150 13.52 1.02 7.32
N LYS A 151 12.70 0.04 7.74
CA LYS A 151 13.01 -1.37 7.54
C LYS A 151 12.80 -1.74 6.07
N ALA A 152 13.89 -2.06 5.38
CA ALA A 152 13.86 -2.48 4.00
C ALA A 152 13.16 -3.84 3.81
N ILE A 153 12.28 -3.94 2.81
CA ILE A 153 11.62 -5.17 2.37
C ILE A 153 12.58 -5.97 1.49
N LEU A 154 13.30 -5.27 0.61
CA LEU A 154 14.31 -5.82 -0.27
C LEU A 154 15.69 -5.32 0.16
N THR A 155 16.67 -6.21 0.16
CA THR A 155 18.08 -5.80 0.23
C THR A 155 18.46 -4.97 -1.00
N ASP A 156 19.54 -4.19 -0.92
CA ASP A 156 20.04 -3.42 -2.07
C ASP A 156 20.32 -4.31 -3.29
N GLU A 157 20.81 -5.52 -3.04
CA GLU A 157 21.02 -6.53 -4.07
C GLU A 157 19.68 -6.95 -4.70
N GLU A 158 18.69 -7.33 -3.90
CA GLU A 158 17.36 -7.71 -4.41
C GLU A 158 16.67 -6.56 -5.16
N MET A 159 16.84 -5.33 -4.69
CA MET A 159 16.38 -4.12 -5.37
C MET A 159 17.01 -4.01 -6.76
N GLN A 160 18.34 -4.16 -6.88
CA GLN A 160 19.03 -4.17 -8.17
C GLN A 160 18.52 -5.30 -9.08
N LYS A 161 18.26 -6.49 -8.50
CA LYS A 161 17.78 -7.64 -9.25
C LYS A 161 16.38 -7.43 -9.85
N ILE A 162 15.45 -6.87 -9.06
CA ILE A 162 14.08 -6.62 -9.53
C ILE A 162 13.98 -5.37 -10.43
N THR A 163 14.91 -4.43 -10.35
CA THR A 163 14.87 -3.19 -11.14
C THR A 163 15.72 -3.18 -12.38
N TRP A 164 16.80 -3.97 -12.45
CA TRP A 164 17.76 -3.83 -13.55
C TRP A 164 18.25 -5.16 -14.12
N TRP A 165 18.36 -6.22 -13.31
CA TRP A 165 19.05 -7.42 -13.77
C TRP A 165 18.31 -8.12 -14.91
N TYR A 166 17.00 -8.34 -14.77
CA TYR A 166 16.21 -8.97 -15.83
C TYR A 166 16.18 -8.12 -17.11
N TYR A 167 16.14 -6.79 -16.96
CA TYR A 167 16.26 -5.85 -18.07
C TYR A 167 17.61 -5.91 -18.79
N TYR A 168 18.71 -5.98 -18.06
CA TYR A 168 20.04 -6.10 -18.66
C TYR A 168 20.22 -7.41 -19.43
N SER A 169 19.66 -8.51 -18.92
CA SER A 169 19.68 -9.79 -19.63
C SER A 169 18.90 -9.73 -20.94
N ILE A 170 17.74 -9.08 -20.96
CA ILE A 170 16.93 -8.87 -22.18
C ILE A 170 17.66 -7.98 -23.18
N THR A 171 18.14 -6.81 -22.76
CA THR A 171 18.83 -5.86 -23.65
C THR A 171 20.14 -6.44 -24.19
N SER A 172 20.87 -7.20 -23.38
CA SER A 172 22.07 -7.93 -23.82
C SER A 172 21.71 -8.93 -24.93
N LEU A 173 20.68 -9.75 -24.73
CA LEU A 173 20.23 -10.72 -25.73
C LEU A 173 19.75 -10.06 -27.03
N LEU A 174 18.97 -8.98 -26.95
CA LEU A 174 18.57 -8.21 -28.13
C LEU A 174 19.78 -7.65 -28.88
N SER A 175 20.77 -7.09 -28.17
CA SER A 175 22.00 -6.60 -28.80
C SER A 175 22.78 -7.72 -29.52
N ARG A 176 22.86 -8.90 -28.92
CA ARG A 176 23.51 -10.08 -29.53
C ARG A 176 22.76 -10.60 -30.76
N ILE A 177 21.42 -10.55 -30.72
CA ILE A 177 20.58 -10.83 -31.88
C ILE A 177 20.90 -9.88 -33.03
N LEU A 178 20.94 -8.57 -32.76
CA LEU A 178 21.26 -7.54 -33.76
C LEU A 178 22.68 -7.71 -34.35
N LYS A 179 23.64 -8.16 -33.53
CA LYS A 179 25.00 -8.50 -33.97
C LYS A 179 25.13 -9.86 -34.67
N LYS A 180 24.03 -10.61 -34.80
CA LYS A 180 24.01 -11.97 -35.37
C LYS A 180 24.91 -12.96 -34.60
N GLU A 181 25.18 -12.73 -33.32
CA GLU A 181 26.03 -13.63 -32.51
C GLU A 181 25.37 -14.99 -32.26
N HIS A 182 24.03 -15.03 -32.26
CA HIS A 182 23.24 -16.25 -32.15
C HIS A 182 23.48 -17.25 -33.30
N LEU A 183 23.92 -16.77 -34.47
CA LEU A 183 24.31 -17.59 -35.62
C LEU A 183 25.73 -18.14 -35.49
N ASN A 184 26.64 -17.30 -34.99
CA ASN A 184 28.07 -17.59 -35.00
C ASN A 184 28.49 -18.41 -33.78
N GLN A 185 27.73 -18.33 -32.68
CA GLN A 185 28.03 -19.01 -31.41
C GLN A 185 26.75 -19.54 -30.75
N PRO A 186 26.10 -20.55 -31.35
CA PRO A 186 24.79 -21.04 -30.90
C PRO A 186 24.81 -21.58 -29.45
N ASP A 187 25.87 -22.28 -29.05
CA ASP A 187 26.02 -22.82 -27.69
C ASP A 187 26.11 -21.70 -26.64
N ASN A 188 26.87 -20.64 -26.94
CA ASN A 188 26.96 -19.47 -26.07
C ASN A 188 25.62 -18.74 -25.99
N PHE A 189 24.90 -18.63 -27.12
CA PHE A 189 23.57 -18.03 -27.16
C PHE A 189 22.56 -18.80 -26.29
N GLN A 190 22.59 -20.12 -26.35
CA GLN A 190 21.73 -20.97 -25.51
C GLN A 190 22.01 -20.80 -24.01
N ASN A 191 23.28 -20.59 -23.63
CA ASN A 191 23.64 -20.26 -22.25
C ASN A 191 23.01 -18.94 -21.78
N TYR A 192 22.98 -17.91 -22.62
CA TYR A 192 22.30 -16.65 -22.29
C TYR A 192 20.79 -16.80 -22.20
N ILE A 193 20.17 -17.63 -23.06
CA ILE A 193 18.74 -17.96 -22.97
C ILE A 193 18.42 -18.67 -21.65
N ASN A 194 19.28 -19.59 -21.21
CA ASN A 194 19.10 -20.27 -19.92
C ASN A 194 19.28 -19.30 -18.74
N ALA A 195 20.22 -18.36 -18.83
CA ALA A 195 20.37 -17.29 -17.84
C ALA A 195 19.12 -16.40 -17.77
N LEU A 196 18.55 -16.02 -18.92
CA LEU A 196 17.31 -15.23 -18.98
C LEU A 196 16.14 -15.92 -18.25
N LYS A 197 15.99 -17.24 -18.43
CA LYS A 197 14.94 -18.01 -17.72
C LYS A 197 15.16 -17.97 -16.20
N LYS A 198 16.40 -18.12 -15.75
CA LYS A 198 16.76 -18.02 -14.33
C LYS A 198 16.49 -16.62 -13.78
N ASP A 199 16.82 -15.57 -14.52
CA ASP A 199 16.58 -14.18 -14.09
C ASP A 199 15.09 -13.88 -13.96
N ARG A 200 14.26 -14.45 -14.85
CA ARG A 200 12.80 -14.40 -14.74
C ARG A 200 12.30 -15.08 -13.46
N GLU A 201 12.82 -16.25 -13.11
CA GLU A 201 12.46 -16.93 -11.85
C GLU A 201 12.86 -16.10 -10.62
N ILE A 202 14.06 -15.51 -10.63
CA ILE A 202 14.51 -14.60 -9.58
C ILE A 202 13.52 -13.43 -9.44
N PHE A 203 13.15 -12.79 -10.56
CA PHE A 203 12.19 -11.70 -10.55
C PHE A 203 10.85 -12.13 -9.94
N GLN A 204 10.31 -13.29 -10.34
CA GLN A 204 9.05 -13.81 -9.82
C GLN A 204 9.11 -14.09 -8.31
N ASN A 205 10.23 -14.63 -7.82
CA ASN A 205 10.45 -14.85 -6.39
C ASN A 205 10.49 -13.53 -5.61
N LEU A 206 11.15 -12.49 -6.15
CA LEU A 206 11.20 -11.17 -5.52
C LEU A 206 9.85 -10.47 -5.53
N ARG A 207 9.09 -10.59 -6.62
CA ARG A 207 7.69 -10.15 -6.68
C ARG A 207 6.84 -10.84 -5.62
N LYS A 208 7.01 -12.15 -5.43
CA LYS A 208 6.30 -12.89 -4.40
C LYS A 208 6.67 -12.40 -2.99
N LYS A 209 7.96 -12.26 -2.71
CA LYS A 209 8.46 -11.69 -1.45
C LYS A 209 7.86 -10.31 -1.16
N LEU A 210 7.86 -9.42 -2.16
CA LEU A 210 7.23 -8.11 -2.06
C LEU A 210 5.75 -8.22 -1.70
N ASN A 211 5.00 -9.08 -2.39
CA ASN A 211 3.59 -9.29 -2.08
C ASN A 211 3.38 -9.80 -0.64
N ASP A 212 4.18 -10.79 -0.22
CA ASP A 212 4.05 -11.40 1.11
C ASP A 212 4.37 -10.42 2.25
N GLU A 213 5.32 -9.50 2.05
CA GLU A 213 5.73 -8.49 3.04
C GLU A 213 4.84 -7.23 3.02
N MET A 214 4.28 -6.85 1.86
CA MET A 214 3.44 -5.65 1.71
C MET A 214 1.94 -5.91 1.92
N ILE A 215 1.46 -7.15 1.74
CA ILE A 215 0.09 -7.50 2.12
C ILE A 215 0.05 -7.42 3.65
N PRO A 216 -0.74 -6.50 4.24
CA PRO A 216 -0.92 -6.52 5.67
C PRO A 216 -1.42 -7.92 6.02
N LYS A 217 -0.73 -8.62 6.93
CA LYS A 217 -1.37 -9.74 7.64
C LYS A 217 -2.59 -9.14 8.28
N ILE A 218 -3.74 -9.27 7.63
CA ILE A 218 -4.99 -8.71 8.12
C ILE A 218 -5.33 -9.55 9.34
N ASN A 219 -4.76 -9.17 10.48
CA ASN A 219 -5.23 -9.59 11.77
C ASN A 219 -6.50 -8.76 11.98
N ILE A 220 -7.58 -9.21 11.32
CA ILE A 220 -8.93 -8.81 11.70
C ILE A 220 -9.07 -9.34 13.11
N ARG A 221 -8.64 -8.56 14.11
CA ARG A 221 -9.02 -8.82 15.48
C ARG A 221 -10.55 -8.76 15.49
N PRO A 222 -11.23 -9.84 15.93
CA PRO A 222 -12.68 -9.91 15.95
C PRO A 222 -13.29 -8.81 16.83
#